data_AF-A0A6B1FHM0-F1
#
_entry.id   AF-A0A6B1FHM0-F1
#
_cell.length_a   1.000
_cell.length_b   1.000
_cell.length_c   1.000
_cell.angle_alpha   90.00
_cell.angle_beta   90.00
_cell.angle_gamma   90.00
#
_symmetry.space_group_name_H-M   'P 1'
#
loop_
_entity.id
_entity.type
_entity.pdbx_description
1 polymer ?
#
loop_
_entity_poly.entity_id
_entity_poly.type
_entity_poly.pdbx_seq_one_letter_code
_entity_poly.pdbx_strand_id
1 'polypeptide(L)'
;MNTTKTNDEQRSCVRPTAGAGGCKSLRRLATGVSILLLAGGPAGGGNVLAQQMEAGRGATVLTLRQALNLAVEHNPQYRQTVNRLDLLGLEQRQGWGAFLPSVDARYSTGQALRRDVSWIGFDGRPAQNPSPEWVGSSSARMDLYVNFEVFDGGRRFRERDRIRAKVRADRLNARV
;
A
#
# COMPACT_ATOMS: atom_id res chain seq x y z
N MET A 1 -50.26 -29.05 -42.41
CA MET A 1 -50.50 -30.14 -41.44
C MET A 1 -50.35 -29.57 -40.04
N ASN A 2 -51.49 -29.54 -39.34
CA ASN A 2 -51.72 -29.38 -37.90
C ASN A 2 -50.88 -30.39 -37.08
N THR A 3 -50.58 -30.32 -35.78
CA THR A 3 -50.96 -29.52 -34.58
C THR A 3 -50.03 -30.08 -33.46
N THR A 4 -49.61 -29.35 -32.44
CA THR A 4 -50.38 -29.19 -31.19
C THR A 4 -49.98 -27.94 -30.40
N LYS A 5 -51.03 -27.26 -29.92
CA LYS A 5 -51.08 -26.25 -28.85
C LYS A 5 -50.86 -26.91 -27.48
N THR A 6 -50.27 -26.16 -26.52
CA THR A 6 -50.94 -25.78 -25.25
C THR A 6 -50.15 -24.71 -24.47
N ASN A 7 -50.78 -23.53 -24.33
CA ASN A 7 -50.93 -22.59 -23.19
C ASN A 7 -49.77 -22.47 -22.18
N ASP A 8 -49.19 -21.32 -21.85
CA ASP A 8 -49.56 -19.89 -21.87
C ASP A 8 -50.87 -19.50 -21.16
N GLU A 9 -50.74 -19.33 -19.84
CA GLU A 9 -51.62 -18.65 -18.91
C GLU A 9 -50.67 -18.22 -17.76
N GLN A 10 -50.42 -16.96 -17.42
CA GLN A 10 -51.38 -15.89 -17.21
C GLN A 10 -50.70 -14.49 -17.09
N ARG A 11 -51.34 -13.50 -17.74
CA ARG A 11 -51.61 -12.09 -17.32
C ARG A 11 -50.42 -11.11 -17.38
N SER A 12 -50.30 -10.18 -18.34
CA SER A 12 -51.21 -9.18 -18.96
C SER A 12 -51.69 -8.04 -18.06
N CYS A 13 -51.23 -6.83 -18.46
CA CYS A 13 -51.67 -5.46 -18.14
C CYS A 13 -51.54 -5.04 -16.66
N VAL A 14 -51.02 -3.84 -16.34
CA VAL A 14 -51.80 -2.60 -16.41
C VAL A 14 -50.91 -1.45 -15.86
N ARG A 15 -50.89 -0.28 -16.51
CA ARG A 15 -50.77 1.02 -15.80
C ARG A 15 -52.21 1.56 -15.66
N PRO A 16 -52.62 2.07 -14.48
CA PRO A 16 -52.92 3.50 -14.49
C PRO A 16 -52.56 4.21 -13.19
N THR A 17 -52.55 5.52 -13.35
CA THR A 17 -52.90 6.57 -12.40
C THR A 17 -53.77 6.19 -11.20
N ALA A 18 -53.40 6.79 -10.06
CA ALA A 18 -54.27 7.30 -9.00
C ALA A 18 -55.30 6.33 -8.38
N GLY A 19 -55.09 6.00 -7.10
CA GLY A 19 -56.17 5.52 -6.23
C GLY A 19 -55.78 4.43 -5.23
N ALA A 20 -55.22 4.86 -4.10
CA ALA A 20 -55.35 4.32 -2.75
C ALA A 20 -55.27 2.78 -2.48
N GLY A 21 -54.22 2.38 -1.75
CA GLY A 21 -54.33 1.30 -0.75
C GLY A 21 -53.07 0.48 -0.47
N GLY A 22 -52.25 0.90 0.51
CA GLY A 22 -51.34 0.06 1.33
C GLY A 22 -50.18 -0.66 0.61
N CYS A 23 -48.99 -0.91 1.16
CA CYS A 23 -48.51 -0.83 2.53
C CYS A 23 -46.99 -0.56 2.51
N LYS A 24 -46.59 0.57 3.11
CA LYS A 24 -45.41 0.87 3.95
C LYS A 24 -44.35 -0.25 4.07
N SER A 25 -43.04 -0.01 4.17
CA SER A 25 -42.18 1.17 4.17
C SER A 25 -40.76 0.63 4.41
N LEU A 26 -39.74 1.37 3.92
CA LEU A 26 -38.35 1.29 4.35
C LEU A 26 -38.21 0.94 5.85
N ARG A 27 -37.35 -0.03 6.18
CA ARG A 27 -36.83 -0.20 7.54
C ARG A 27 -35.32 0.03 7.56
N ARG A 28 -34.97 1.26 7.95
CA ARG A 28 -33.80 1.57 8.77
C ARG A 28 -34.06 1.05 10.20
N LEU A 29 -33.07 0.47 10.85
CA LEU A 29 -32.88 0.24 12.29
C LEU A 29 -31.39 -0.17 12.40
N ALA A 30 -30.41 0.53 12.98
CA ALA A 30 -30.33 1.43 14.14
C ALA A 30 -30.82 0.79 15.45
N THR A 31 -29.96 0.87 16.48
CA THR A 31 -30.09 0.44 17.90
C THR A 31 -29.98 -1.08 18.16
N GLY A 32 -29.27 -1.56 19.19
CA GLY A 32 -28.72 -0.90 20.37
C GLY A 32 -27.70 -1.74 21.14
N VAL A 33 -27.04 -1.05 22.06
CA VAL A 33 -26.10 -1.51 23.09
C VAL A 33 -26.77 -2.50 24.05
N SER A 34 -26.11 -3.61 24.38
CA SER A 34 -26.34 -4.37 25.61
C SER A 34 -25.05 -5.02 26.11
N ILE A 35 -24.66 -4.62 27.31
CA ILE A 35 -23.61 -5.20 28.16
C ILE A 35 -24.12 -6.54 28.70
N LEU A 36 -23.30 -7.60 28.64
CA LEU A 36 -23.43 -8.74 29.55
C LEU A 36 -22.03 -9.26 29.91
N LEU A 37 -21.63 -9.02 31.17
CA LEU A 37 -20.63 -9.83 31.86
C LEU A 37 -21.17 -11.26 31.99
N LEU A 38 -20.35 -12.28 31.74
CA LEU A 38 -20.25 -13.46 32.62
C LEU A 38 -18.98 -14.26 32.30
N ALA A 39 -18.37 -14.79 33.36
CA ALA A 39 -17.06 -15.43 33.43
C ALA A 39 -17.01 -16.88 32.90
N GLY A 40 -15.80 -17.33 32.52
CA GLY A 40 -15.37 -18.74 32.50
C GLY A 40 -15.34 -19.45 31.13
N GLY A 41 -14.14 -19.67 30.56
CA GLY A 41 -13.90 -20.43 29.31
C GLY A 41 -13.88 -21.96 29.50
N PRO A 42 -13.07 -22.77 28.76
CA PRO A 42 -12.38 -22.55 27.46
C PRO A 42 -12.46 -23.76 26.48
N ALA A 43 -12.19 -23.61 25.17
CA ALA A 43 -11.57 -24.66 24.31
C ALA A 43 -11.42 -24.23 22.82
N GLY A 44 -10.18 -24.29 22.30
CA GLY A 44 -9.81 -24.32 20.87
C GLY A 44 -9.82 -22.94 20.17
N GLY A 45 -8.76 -22.44 19.53
CA GLY A 45 -7.47 -22.97 19.12
C GLY A 45 -6.99 -22.06 17.98
N GLY A 46 -6.02 -21.19 18.24
CA GLY A 46 -5.52 -20.21 17.27
C GLY A 46 -4.48 -19.31 17.93
N ASN A 47 -3.23 -19.76 17.87
CA ASN A 47 -2.09 -19.25 18.62
C ASN A 47 -1.73 -17.81 18.24
N VAL A 48 -2.23 -16.83 18.99
CA VAL A 48 -1.51 -15.58 19.20
C VAL A 48 -0.47 -15.90 20.27
N LEU A 49 0.79 -16.05 19.87
CA LEU A 49 1.90 -16.04 20.81
C LEU A 49 1.98 -14.64 21.39
N ALA A 50 1.15 -14.43 22.41
CA ALA A 50 1.31 -13.40 23.40
C ALA A 50 2.76 -13.42 23.86
N GLN A 51 3.34 -12.24 23.95
CA GLN A 51 4.64 -12.00 24.55
C GLN A 51 4.67 -12.66 25.93
N GLN A 52 5.22 -13.85 25.99
CA GLN A 52 5.59 -14.48 27.24
C GLN A 52 6.83 -13.74 27.72
N MET A 53 6.60 -12.61 28.39
CA MET A 53 7.57 -12.14 29.37
C MET A 53 7.67 -13.25 30.39
N GLU A 54 8.82 -13.91 30.37
CA GLU A 54 9.21 -14.96 31.29
C GLU A 54 9.40 -14.33 32.68
N ALA A 55 8.30 -13.97 33.33
CA ALA A 55 8.25 -13.68 34.74
C ALA A 55 8.40 -15.03 35.48
N GLY A 56 9.64 -15.48 35.70
CA GLY A 56 9.88 -16.65 36.56
C GLY A 56 11.05 -17.56 36.23
N ARG A 57 12.21 -17.05 35.80
CA ARG A 57 13.47 -17.75 36.08
C ARG A 57 14.09 -17.09 37.30
N GLY A 58 14.42 -17.91 38.29
CA GLY A 58 14.68 -17.53 39.68
C GLY A 58 15.43 -16.22 39.84
N ALA A 59 15.06 -15.47 40.89
CA ALA A 59 15.73 -14.24 41.28
C ALA A 59 17.21 -14.52 41.61
N THR A 60 18.03 -14.64 40.57
CA THR A 60 19.45 -14.40 40.64
C THR A 60 19.56 -12.96 41.12
N VAL A 61 20.21 -12.78 42.27
CA VAL A 61 20.54 -11.47 42.81
C VAL A 61 21.56 -10.86 41.84
N LEU A 62 21.03 -10.30 40.75
CA LEU A 62 21.80 -9.56 39.77
C LEU A 62 22.30 -8.32 40.48
N THR A 63 23.61 -8.12 40.42
CA THR A 63 24.19 -6.85 40.85
C THR A 63 23.53 -5.72 40.05
N LEU A 64 23.33 -4.55 40.66
CA LEU A 64 22.72 -3.38 40.00
C LEU A 64 23.34 -3.12 38.61
N ARG A 65 24.64 -3.36 38.48
CA ARG A 65 25.39 -3.22 37.23
C ARG A 65 24.98 -4.25 36.17
N GLN A 66 24.78 -5.51 36.55
CA GLN A 66 24.30 -6.54 35.62
C GLN A 66 22.85 -6.29 35.21
N ALA A 67 21.99 -5.87 36.15
CA ALA A 67 20.60 -5.50 35.84
C ALA A 67 20.54 -4.31 34.87
N LEU A 68 21.40 -3.30 35.06
CA LEU A 68 21.49 -2.15 34.16
C LEU A 68 21.99 -2.55 32.77
N ASN A 69 23.02 -3.40 32.66
CA ASN A 69 23.52 -3.88 31.37
C ASN A 69 22.45 -4.66 30.62
N LEU A 70 21.75 -5.58 31.30
CA LEU A 70 20.66 -6.37 30.73
C LEU A 70 19.50 -5.48 30.28
N ALA A 71 19.19 -4.43 31.06
CA ALA A 71 18.20 -3.43 30.70
C ALA A 71 18.62 -2.63 29.45
N VAL A 72 19.87 -2.18 29.34
CA VAL A 72 20.34 -1.47 28.13
C VAL A 72 20.30 -2.35 26.89
N GLU A 73 20.66 -3.63 27.03
CA GLU A 73 20.68 -4.59 25.93
C GLU A 73 19.28 -4.99 25.44
N HIS A 74 18.33 -5.15 26.36
CA HIS A 74 17.01 -5.70 26.03
C HIS A 74 15.83 -4.73 26.16
N ASN A 75 16.05 -3.48 26.58
CA ASN A 75 14.96 -2.51 26.68
C ASN A 75 14.47 -2.08 25.27
N PRO A 76 13.22 -2.41 24.90
CA PRO A 76 12.68 -2.04 23.60
C PRO A 76 12.54 -0.52 23.43
N GLN A 77 12.24 0.22 24.50
CA GLN A 77 12.14 1.68 24.46
C GLN A 77 13.49 2.32 24.17
N TYR A 78 14.58 1.79 24.74
CA TYR A 78 15.93 2.27 24.44
C TYR A 78 16.27 2.07 22.96
N ARG A 79 16.02 0.87 22.41
CA ARG A 79 16.24 0.58 20.98
C ARG A 79 15.38 1.46 20.07
N GLN A 80 14.13 1.74 20.46
CA GLN A 80 13.25 2.66 19.72
C GLN A 80 13.82 4.08 19.68
N THR A 81 14.35 4.58 20.81
CA THR A 81 14.95 5.92 20.88
C THR A 81 16.21 6.01 20.04
N VAL A 82 17.09 5.01 20.08
CA VAL A 82 18.30 4.95 19.23
C VAL A 82 17.91 4.95 17.75
N ASN A 83 16.99 4.06 17.34
CA ASN A 83 16.52 4.00 15.96
C ASN A 83 15.90 5.35 15.51
N ARG A 84 15.17 6.02 16.41
CA ARG A 84 14.61 7.35 16.12
C ARG A 84 15.71 8.38 15.86
N LEU A 85 16.78 8.38 16.65
CA LEU A 85 17.92 9.27 16.45
C LEU A 85 18.64 9.00 15.11
N ASP A 86 18.73 7.74 14.69
CA ASP A 86 19.31 7.39 13.39
C ASP A 86 18.43 7.87 12.23
N LEU A 87 17.12 7.67 12.31
CA LEU A 87 16.16 8.16 11.30
C LEU A 87 16.22 9.67 11.15
N LEU A 88 16.36 10.42 12.26
CA LEU A 88 16.53 11.87 12.24
C LEU A 88 17.80 12.31 11.48
N GLY A 89 18.88 11.56 11.60
CA GLY A 89 20.10 11.80 10.82
C GLY A 89 19.88 11.63 9.32
N LEU A 90 19.09 10.63 8.93
CA LEU A 90 18.70 10.40 7.54
C LEU A 90 17.76 11.50 7.03
N GLU A 91 16.75 11.90 7.81
CA GLU A 91 15.85 13.02 7.47
C GLU A 91 16.63 14.31 7.22
N GLN A 92 17.64 14.60 8.05
CA GLN A 92 18.48 15.78 7.85
C GLN A 92 19.29 15.69 6.54
N ARG A 93 19.82 14.52 6.18
CA ARG A 93 20.53 14.31 4.91
C ARG A 93 19.59 14.42 3.71
N GLN A 94 18.36 13.91 3.81
CA GLN A 94 17.32 14.07 2.78
C GLN A 94 16.97 15.55 2.57
N GLY A 95 16.83 16.31 3.66
CA GLY A 95 16.60 17.76 3.60
C GLY A 95 17.73 18.52 2.91
N TRP A 96 18.98 18.07 3.05
CA TRP A 96 20.10 18.60 2.27
C TRP A 96 20.08 18.15 0.82
N GLY A 97 19.70 16.90 0.55
CA GLY A 97 19.51 16.37 -0.80
C GLY A 97 18.50 17.17 -1.61
N ALA A 98 17.51 17.81 -0.96
CA ALA A 98 16.58 18.70 -1.64
C ALA A 98 17.24 19.92 -2.29
N PHE A 99 18.46 20.32 -1.91
CA PHE A 99 19.18 21.42 -2.57
C PHE A 99 20.04 20.97 -3.74
N LEU A 100 20.18 19.66 -3.94
CA LEU A 100 20.94 19.09 -5.03
C LEU A 100 20.03 18.81 -6.23
N PRO A 101 20.56 18.82 -7.45
CA PRO A 101 19.84 18.30 -8.60
C PRO A 101 19.54 16.81 -8.39
N SER A 102 18.33 16.37 -8.77
CA SER A 102 18.03 14.95 -8.86
C SER A 102 18.50 14.41 -10.21
N VAL A 103 19.15 13.27 -10.18
CA VAL A 103 19.65 12.58 -11.37
C VAL A 103 19.03 11.20 -11.40
N ASP A 104 18.19 10.95 -12.40
CA ASP A 104 17.48 9.70 -12.59
C ASP A 104 17.94 9.05 -13.90
N ALA A 105 18.54 7.87 -13.81
CA ALA A 105 18.90 7.08 -14.97
C ALA A 105 17.86 5.97 -15.19
N ARG A 106 17.32 5.88 -16.40
CA ARG A 106 16.40 4.82 -16.80
C ARG A 106 17.02 4.04 -17.93
N TYR A 107 17.03 2.72 -17.79
CA TYR A 107 17.47 1.82 -18.83
C TYR A 107 16.36 0.82 -19.11
N SER A 108 15.99 0.67 -20.38
CA SER A 108 14.99 -0.28 -20.82
C SER A 108 15.53 -1.08 -21.98
N THR A 109 15.41 -2.40 -21.90
CA THR A 109 15.64 -3.31 -23.03
C THR A 109 14.34 -4.01 -23.36
N GLY A 110 14.13 -4.25 -24.64
CA GLY A 110 12.96 -4.95 -25.14
C GLY A 110 13.32 -5.75 -26.37
N GLN A 111 12.82 -6.97 -26.44
CA GLN A 111 12.85 -7.78 -27.65
C GLN A 111 11.41 -7.97 -28.12
N ALA A 112 11.16 -7.73 -29.40
CA ALA A 112 9.88 -7.96 -30.03
C ALA A 112 10.08 -8.86 -31.24
N LEU A 113 9.44 -10.03 -31.23
CA LEU A 113 9.34 -10.89 -32.39
C LEU A 113 7.98 -10.65 -33.04
N ARG A 114 7.99 -10.27 -34.31
CA ARG A 114 6.79 -10.14 -35.14
C ARG A 114 6.89 -11.16 -36.26
N ARG A 115 5.76 -11.77 -36.60
CA ARG A 115 5.62 -12.59 -37.81
C ARG A 115 4.95 -11.74 -38.88
N ASP A 116 5.64 -11.54 -40.00
CA ASP A 116 5.11 -10.73 -41.09
C ASP A 116 4.29 -11.61 -42.03
N VAL A 117 2.97 -11.65 -41.77
CA VAL A 117 1.99 -12.46 -42.53
C VAL A 117 1.45 -11.73 -43.76
N SER A 118 1.59 -10.40 -43.82
CA SER A 118 1.10 -9.57 -44.91
C SER A 118 2.16 -8.58 -45.37
N TRP A 119 2.23 -8.32 -46.68
CA TRP A 119 3.06 -7.28 -47.28
C TRP A 119 2.20 -6.35 -48.13
N ILE A 120 2.63 -5.09 -48.28
CA ILE A 120 2.01 -4.09 -49.16
C ILE A 120 2.61 -4.27 -50.55
N GLY A 121 1.80 -4.70 -51.51
CA GLY A 121 2.22 -4.84 -52.91
C GLY A 121 2.50 -3.50 -53.57
N PHE A 122 3.09 -3.53 -54.78
CA PHE A 122 3.34 -2.31 -55.57
C PHE A 122 2.06 -1.54 -55.93
N ASP A 123 0.91 -2.20 -55.87
CA ASP A 123 -0.43 -1.65 -56.06
C ASP A 123 -1.03 -1.05 -54.77
N GLY A 124 -0.29 -1.05 -53.66
CA GLY A 124 -0.71 -0.47 -52.38
C GLY A 124 -1.75 -1.30 -51.63
N ARG A 125 -2.11 -2.50 -52.13
CA ARG A 125 -3.05 -3.39 -51.46
C ARG A 125 -2.30 -4.38 -50.55
N PRO A 126 -2.87 -4.73 -49.39
CA PRO A 126 -2.29 -5.76 -48.54
C PRO A 126 -2.47 -7.13 -49.22
N ALA A 127 -1.37 -7.82 -49.48
CA ALA A 127 -1.34 -9.18 -49.98
C ALA A 127 -0.73 -10.12 -48.94
N GLN A 128 -1.08 -11.41 -49.01
CA GLN A 128 -0.52 -12.41 -48.11
C GLN A 128 0.93 -12.71 -48.48
N ASN A 129 1.82 -12.72 -47.47
CA ASN A 129 3.23 -13.02 -47.70
C ASN A 129 3.38 -14.52 -48.04
N PRO A 130 3.93 -14.88 -49.22
CA PRO A 130 4.12 -16.28 -49.61
C PRO A 130 5.17 -17.02 -48.76
N SER A 131 6.05 -16.29 -48.06
CA SER A 131 7.05 -16.86 -47.14
C SER A 131 7.09 -16.04 -45.85
N PRO A 132 6.20 -16.31 -44.88
CA PRO A 132 6.15 -15.56 -43.62
C PRO A 132 7.38 -15.83 -42.76
N GLU A 133 8.19 -14.79 -42.56
CA GLU A 133 9.41 -14.82 -41.74
C GLU A 133 9.16 -14.25 -40.33
N TRP A 134 9.95 -14.73 -39.36
CA TRP A 134 9.98 -14.16 -38.02
C TRP A 134 11.00 -13.03 -37.97
N VAL A 135 10.52 -11.80 -37.87
CA VAL A 135 11.36 -10.61 -37.73
C VAL A 135 11.52 -10.31 -36.24
N GLY A 136 12.73 -10.55 -35.74
CA GLY A 136 13.13 -10.15 -34.39
C GLY A 136 13.68 -8.73 -34.39
N SER A 137 13.18 -7.90 -33.49
CA SER A 137 13.75 -6.58 -33.20
C SER A 137 14.18 -6.52 -31.75
N SER A 138 15.36 -5.98 -31.52
CA SER A 138 15.88 -5.71 -30.19
C SER A 138 16.05 -4.21 -30.05
N SER A 139 15.61 -3.69 -28.92
CA SER A 139 15.76 -2.28 -28.58
C SER A 139 16.39 -2.16 -27.20
N ALA A 140 17.31 -1.23 -27.07
CA ALA A 140 17.86 -0.78 -25.80
C ALA A 140 17.79 0.74 -25.80
N ARG A 141 17.19 1.30 -24.76
CA ARG A 141 17.11 2.75 -24.55
C ARG A 141 17.64 3.05 -23.16
N MET A 142 18.55 4.02 -23.10
CA MET A 142 19.04 4.59 -21.86
C MET A 142 18.70 6.08 -21.87
N ASP A 143 17.98 6.53 -20.87
CA ASP A 143 17.61 7.92 -20.68
C ASP A 143 18.20 8.41 -19.34
N LEU A 144 18.78 9.60 -19.36
CA LEU A 144 19.28 10.28 -18.16
C LEU A 144 18.48 11.57 -17.96
N TYR A 145 17.81 11.70 -16.83
CA TYR A 145 17.01 12.86 -16.46
C TYR A 145 17.72 13.61 -15.34
N VAL A 146 18.00 14.90 -15.57
CA VAL A 146 18.52 15.81 -14.54
C VAL A 146 17.46 16.85 -14.27
N ASN A 147 16.94 16.89 -13.04
CA ASN A 147 15.97 17.88 -12.61
C ASN A 147 16.58 18.78 -11.54
N PHE A 148 16.52 20.09 -11.76
CA PHE A 148 17.05 21.07 -10.82
C PHE A 148 16.07 22.23 -10.65
N GLU A 149 15.48 22.30 -9.47
CA GLU A 149 14.67 23.47 -9.10
C GLU A 149 15.60 24.52 -8.47
N VAL A 150 15.81 25.62 -9.20
CA VAL A 150 16.65 26.74 -8.76
C VAL A 150 15.95 27.54 -7.64
N PHE A 151 14.62 27.66 -7.72
CA PHE A 151 13.83 28.45 -6.78
C PHE A 151 12.48 27.80 -6.48
N ASP A 152 12.28 27.39 -5.22
CA ASP A 152 11.02 26.83 -4.70
C ASP A 152 10.39 27.77 -3.64
N GLY A 153 10.46 29.09 -3.85
CA GLY A 153 9.82 30.07 -2.96
C GLY A 153 10.28 30.04 -1.50
N GLY A 154 11.49 29.52 -1.23
CA GLY A 154 12.04 29.33 0.11
C GLY A 154 11.45 28.17 0.92
N ARG A 155 10.57 27.34 0.33
CA ARG A 155 10.01 26.14 0.98
C ARG A 155 11.09 25.19 1.52
N ARG A 156 12.14 24.96 0.73
CA ARG A 156 13.28 24.10 1.11
C ARG A 156 14.00 24.58 2.39
N PHE A 157 14.13 25.89 2.58
CA PHE A 157 14.71 26.44 3.81
C PHE A 157 13.81 26.21 5.02
N ARG A 158 12.49 26.44 4.87
CA ARG A 158 11.52 26.20 5.96
C ARG A 158 11.47 24.74 6.38
N GLU A 159 11.54 23.82 5.42
CA GLU A 159 11.56 22.38 5.71
C GLU A 159 12.84 21.98 6.46
N ARG A 160 14.00 22.48 6.04
CA ARG A 160 15.27 22.27 6.77
C ARG A 160 15.17 22.77 8.21
N ASP A 161 14.61 23.95 8.41
CA ASP A 161 14.50 24.56 9.74
C ASP A 161 13.53 23.78 10.63
N ARG A 162 12.44 23.26 10.06
CA ARG A 162 11.52 22.31 10.72
C ARG A 162 12.24 21.03 11.16
N ILE A 163 13.00 20.40 10.26
CA ILE A 163 13.76 19.17 10.59
C ILE A 163 14.79 19.47 11.69
N ARG A 164 15.50 20.60 11.63
CA ARG A 164 16.45 21.00 12.68
C ARG A 164 15.78 21.20 14.03
N ALA A 165 14.60 21.81 14.06
CA ALA A 165 13.83 21.98 15.29
C ALA A 165 13.40 20.62 15.88
N LYS A 166 12.93 19.70 15.03
CA LYS A 166 12.57 18.33 15.41
C LYS A 166 13.75 17.57 16.02
N VAL A 167 14.92 17.59 15.35
CA VAL A 167 16.14 16.95 15.86
C VAL A 167 16.55 17.51 17.22
N ARG A 168 16.40 18.83 17.43
CA ARG A 168 16.71 19.47 18.72
C ARG A 168 15.74 19.01 19.81
N ALA A 169 14.44 18.99 19.53
CA ALA A 169 13.44 18.54 20.49
C ALA A 169 13.66 17.08 20.90
N ASP A 170 13.90 16.18 19.94
CA ASP A 170 14.12 14.76 20.22
C ASP A 170 15.43 14.51 21.01
N ARG A 171 16.48 15.28 20.74
CA ARG A 171 17.72 15.22 21.55
C ARG A 171 17.51 15.69 22.98
N LEU A 172 16.63 16.65 23.21
CA LEU A 172 16.29 17.11 24.56
C LEU A 172 15.47 16.04 25.28
N ASN A 173 14.50 15.41 24.60
CA ASN A 173 13.68 14.34 25.16
C ASN A 173 14.48 13.07 25.47
N ALA A 174 15.54 12.78 24.71
CA ALA A 174 16.41 11.61 24.95
C ALA A 174 17.42 11.80 26.10
N ARG A 175 17.55 13.02 26.66
CA ARG A 175 18.42 13.33 27.80
C ARG A 175 17.70 13.30 29.16
N VAL A 176 16.37 13.22 29.16
CA VAL A 176 15.52 13.10 30.36
C VAL A 176 15.27 11.62 30.65
#